data_AF-A0A7J4AVK7-F1
#
_entry.id   AF-A0A7J4AVK7-F1
#
_cell.length_a   1.000
_cell.length_b   1.000
_cell.length_c   1.000
_cell.angle_alpha   90.00
_cell.angle_beta   90.00
_cell.angle_gamma   90.00
#
_symmetry.space_group_name_H-M   'P 1'
#
loop_
_entity.id
_entity.type
_entity.pdbx_description
1 polymer ?
#
loop_
_entity_poly.entity_id
_entity_poly.type
_entity_poly.pdbx_seq_one_letter_code
_entity_poly.pdbx_strand_id
1 'polypeptide(L)'
;MVNASMISENPFAVFRRECETVLEEALKKVFPEVVVVNLALEKPPNTDFGQLASSMCFELAKQFGEKPIVLAECIVKAVNRSRFSLIENVVPAGGGYINFHANFPKFSSLTIESAGQLDENYGLVKTDKPLK
;
A
#
# COMPACT_ATOMS: atom_id res chain seq x y z
N MET A 1 22.80 18.29 5.27
CA MET A 1 21.61 18.77 4.55
C MET A 1 20.43 18.16 5.26
N VAL A 2 19.63 18.97 5.96
CA VAL A 2 18.40 18.50 6.60
C VAL A 2 17.46 18.03 5.49
N ASN A 3 17.08 16.75 5.50
CA ASN A 3 16.04 16.23 4.63
C ASN A 3 14.80 17.10 4.87
N ALA A 4 14.28 17.73 3.83
CA ALA A 4 12.95 18.32 3.89
C ALA A 4 12.00 17.15 4.13
N SER A 5 11.53 16.99 5.37
CA SER A 5 10.51 16.00 5.65
C SER A 5 9.24 16.44 4.95
N MET A 6 8.75 15.59 4.03
CA MET A 6 7.41 15.77 3.50
C MET A 6 6.43 15.74 4.67
N ILE A 7 5.71 16.84 4.91
CA ILE A 7 4.58 16.85 5.84
C ILE A 7 3.41 16.16 5.15
N SER A 8 2.68 15.33 5.89
CA SER A 8 1.44 14.70 5.42
C SER A 8 0.33 14.81 6.44
N GLU A 9 -0.83 15.30 6.00
CA GLU A 9 -2.06 15.31 6.79
C GLU A 9 -2.62 13.91 7.04
N ASN A 10 -2.23 12.93 6.20
CA ASN A 10 -2.61 11.54 6.35
C ASN A 10 -1.45 10.62 5.92
N PRO A 11 -0.48 10.36 6.81
CA PRO A 11 0.67 9.49 6.53
C PRO A 11 0.27 8.09 6.05
N PHE A 12 -0.81 7.53 6.61
CA PHE A 12 -1.32 6.22 6.21
C PHE A 12 -1.85 6.19 4.78
N ALA A 13 -2.51 7.27 4.32
CA ALA A 13 -2.92 7.40 2.92
C ALA A 13 -1.72 7.49 1.96
N VAL A 14 -0.59 8.09 2.40
CA VAL A 14 0.65 8.10 1.61
C VAL A 14 1.20 6.68 1.46
N PHE A 15 1.29 5.92 2.56
CA PHE A 15 1.69 4.51 2.53
C PHE A 15 0.77 3.66 1.64
N ARG A 16 -0.55 3.82 1.77
CA ARG A 16 -1.54 3.14 0.93
C ARG A 16 -1.33 3.42 -0.55
N ARG A 17 -1.15 4.70 -0.94
CA ARG A 17 -0.95 5.09 -2.33
C ARG A 17 0.34 4.53 -2.90
N GLU A 18 1.40 4.47 -2.10
CA GLU A 18 2.64 3.79 -2.49
C GLU A 18 2.38 2.31 -2.77
N CYS A 19 1.65 1.61 -1.90
CA CYS A 19 1.27 0.20 -2.09
C CYS A 19 0.45 -0.02 -3.37
N GLU A 20 -0.56 0.83 -3.60
CA GLU A 20 -1.39 0.80 -4.81
C GLU A 20 -0.55 1.02 -6.08
N THR A 21 0.35 2.00 -6.06
CA THR A 21 1.23 2.33 -7.19
C THR A 21 2.16 1.16 -7.53
N VAL A 22 2.87 0.61 -6.56
CA VAL A 22 3.81 -0.50 -6.83
C VAL A 22 3.09 -1.77 -7.26
N LEU A 23 1.87 -1.99 -6.78
CA LEU A 23 1.03 -3.12 -7.17
C LEU A 23 0.51 -2.95 -8.59
N GLU A 24 0.01 -1.76 -8.95
CA GLU A 24 -0.44 -1.44 -10.30
C GLU A 24 0.68 -1.58 -11.33
N GLU A 25 1.87 -1.05 -11.04
CA GLU A 25 3.05 -1.18 -11.90
C GLU A 25 3.44 -2.66 -12.10
N ALA A 26 3.46 -3.45 -11.02
CA ALA A 26 3.77 -4.87 -11.07
C ALA A 26 2.72 -5.65 -11.89
N LEU A 27 1.44 -5.34 -11.71
CA LEU A 27 0.34 -5.97 -12.47
C LEU A 27 0.44 -5.65 -13.96
N LYS A 28 0.66 -4.39 -14.34
CA LYS A 28 0.84 -4.01 -15.76
C LYS A 28 2.02 -4.72 -16.40
N LYS A 29 3.07 -5.01 -15.62
CA LYS A 29 4.26 -5.74 -16.11
C LYS A 29 3.99 -7.23 -16.31
N VAL A 30 3.24 -7.87 -15.42
CA VAL A 30 2.95 -9.31 -15.49
C VAL A 30 1.78 -9.59 -16.43
N PHE A 31 0.75 -8.74 -16.44
CA PHE A 31 -0.48 -8.91 -17.20
C PHE A 31 -0.86 -7.62 -17.96
N PRO A 32 -0.16 -7.27 -19.06
CA PRO A 32 -0.37 -6.01 -19.79
C PRO A 32 -1.80 -5.82 -20.33
N GLU A 33 -2.49 -6.93 -20.61
CA GLU A 33 -3.83 -6.92 -21.22
C GLU A 33 -4.97 -6.90 -20.18
N VAL A 34 -4.68 -6.98 -18.89
CA VAL A 34 -5.71 -7.00 -17.85
C VAL A 34 -6.20 -5.59 -17.56
N VAL A 35 -7.50 -5.38 -17.76
CA VAL A 35 -8.22 -4.22 -17.24
C VAL A 35 -8.59 -4.52 -15.79
N VAL A 36 -7.67 -4.25 -14.86
CA VAL A 36 -7.92 -4.46 -13.43
C VAL A 36 -8.91 -3.40 -12.95
N VAL A 37 -10.10 -3.82 -12.51
CA VAL A 37 -11.16 -2.90 -12.09
C VAL A 37 -11.09 -2.57 -10.59
N ASN A 38 -10.35 -3.35 -9.78
CA ASN A 38 -10.23 -3.09 -8.35
C ASN A 38 -8.86 -3.48 -7.75
N LEU A 39 -8.05 -2.47 -7.42
CA LEU A 39 -6.80 -2.60 -6.65
C LEU A 39 -7.05 -2.47 -5.13
N ALA A 40 -8.24 -2.79 -4.63
CA ALA A 40 -8.60 -2.56 -3.24
C ALA A 40 -7.59 -3.20 -2.27
N LEU A 41 -7.04 -2.36 -1.38
CA LEU A 41 -6.21 -2.78 -0.27
C LEU A 41 -7.01 -2.71 1.03
N GLU A 42 -7.01 -3.80 1.77
CA GLU A 42 -7.78 -3.94 3.01
C GLU A 42 -6.84 -4.06 4.22
N LYS A 43 -7.37 -3.80 5.41
CA LYS A 43 -6.64 -4.07 6.65
C LYS A 43 -6.66 -5.59 6.90
N PRO A 44 -5.51 -6.25 7.07
CA PRO A 44 -5.48 -7.68 7.37
C PRO A 44 -6.04 -7.98 8.79
N PRO A 45 -6.39 -9.25 9.08
CA PRO A 45 -6.99 -9.64 10.35
C PRO A 45 -6.07 -9.45 11.56
N ASN A 46 -4.75 -9.46 11.35
CA ASN A 46 -3.75 -9.16 12.37
C ASN A 46 -2.50 -8.54 11.74
N THR A 47 -1.58 -8.07 12.58
CA THR A 47 -0.36 -7.36 12.17
C THR A 47 0.74 -8.25 11.58
N ASP A 48 0.67 -9.57 11.78
CA ASP A 48 1.65 -10.52 11.22
C ASP A 48 1.57 -10.55 9.69
N PHE A 49 0.40 -10.18 9.14
CA PHE A 49 0.15 -10.02 7.72
C PHE A 49 0.35 -8.59 7.20
N GLY A 50 1.04 -7.74 7.97
CA GLY A 50 1.35 -6.37 7.57
C GLY A 50 0.24 -5.37 7.88
N GLN A 51 0.29 -4.23 7.19
CA GLN A 51 -0.63 -3.10 7.41
C GLN A 51 -1.73 -3.05 6.35
N LEU A 52 -1.47 -3.57 5.15
CA LEU A 52 -2.42 -3.65 4.04
C LEU A 52 -2.28 -5.00 3.33
N ALA A 53 -3.38 -5.53 2.81
CA ALA A 53 -3.41 -6.76 2.03
C ALA A 53 -4.29 -6.60 0.79
N SER A 54 -3.90 -7.25 -0.31
CA SER A 54 -4.71 -7.41 -1.52
C SER A 54 -5.14 -8.86 -1.67
N SER A 55 -6.43 -9.07 -1.93
CA SER A 55 -7.05 -10.37 -2.24
C SER A 55 -7.25 -10.59 -3.75
N MET A 56 -6.77 -9.68 -4.60
CA MET A 56 -7.10 -9.68 -6.03
C MET A 56 -6.69 -10.94 -6.80
N CYS A 57 -5.68 -11.66 -6.31
CA CYS A 57 -5.21 -12.87 -7.00
C CYS A 57 -6.28 -13.97 -7.00
N PHE A 58 -7.27 -13.94 -6.10
CA PHE A 58 -8.40 -14.86 -6.12
C PHE A 58 -9.35 -14.60 -7.30
N GLU A 59 -9.48 -13.34 -7.73
CA GLU A 59 -10.26 -12.99 -8.91
C GLU A 59 -9.47 -13.27 -10.19
N LEU A 60 -8.19 -12.86 -10.22
CA LEU A 60 -7.28 -13.16 -11.34
C LEU A 60 -7.16 -14.67 -11.59
N ALA A 61 -7.14 -15.49 -10.53
CA ALA A 61 -7.14 -16.94 -10.65
C ALA A 61 -8.31 -17.49 -11.48
N LYS A 62 -9.51 -16.92 -11.31
CA LYS A 62 -10.71 -17.32 -12.07
C LYS A 62 -10.58 -16.92 -13.55
N GLN A 63 -9.94 -15.79 -13.82
CA GLN A 63 -9.74 -15.29 -15.19
C GLN A 63 -8.67 -16.06 -15.95
N PHE A 64 -7.55 -16.39 -15.29
CA PHE A 64 -6.39 -17.03 -15.91
C PHE A 64 -6.37 -18.55 -15.79
N GLY A 65 -7.24 -19.15 -14.96
CA GLY A 65 -7.21 -20.58 -14.69
C GLY A 65 -5.99 -21.02 -13.86
N GLU A 66 -5.41 -20.10 -13.10
CA GLU A 66 -4.18 -20.32 -12.32
C GLU A 66 -4.43 -20.31 -10.81
N LYS A 67 -3.51 -20.89 -10.04
CA LYS A 67 -3.61 -20.87 -8.57
C LYS A 67 -3.37 -19.45 -8.03
N PRO A 68 -4.21 -18.92 -7.11
CA PRO A 68 -4.05 -17.55 -6.62
C PRO A 68 -2.67 -17.28 -5.99
N ILE A 69 -2.10 -18.24 -5.26
CA ILE A 69 -0.76 -18.11 -4.69
C ILE A 69 0.35 -17.97 -5.74
N VAL A 70 0.22 -18.66 -6.87
CA VAL A 70 1.20 -18.57 -7.97
C VAL A 70 1.16 -17.19 -8.61
N LEU A 71 -0.04 -16.63 -8.78
CA LEU A 71 -0.22 -15.26 -9.26
C LEU A 71 0.35 -14.24 -8.29
N ALA A 72 0.08 -14.39 -6.97
CA ALA A 72 0.64 -13.53 -5.95
C ALA A 72 2.17 -13.54 -5.95
N GLU A 73 2.80 -14.71 -6.01
CA GLU A 73 4.26 -14.84 -6.12
C GLU A 73 4.82 -14.18 -7.38
N CYS A 74 4.14 -14.36 -8.52
CA CYS A 74 4.55 -13.76 -9.78
C CYS A 74 4.52 -12.22 -9.72
N ILE A 75 3.43 -11.65 -9.20
CA ILE A 75 3.25 -10.21 -9.03
C ILE A 75 4.30 -9.66 -8.06
N VAL A 76 4.50 -10.29 -6.88
CA VAL A 76 5.49 -9.83 -5.91
C VAL A 76 6.92 -9.87 -6.45
N LYS A 77 7.27 -10.87 -7.28
CA LYS A 77 8.57 -10.91 -7.98
C LYS A 77 8.74 -9.76 -8.97
N ALA A 78 7.65 -9.25 -9.55
CA ALA A 78 7.67 -8.14 -10.50
C ALA A 78 7.72 -6.76 -9.84
N VAL A 79 7.42 -6.66 -8.53
CA VAL A 79 7.43 -5.39 -7.78
C VAL A 79 8.81 -4.74 -7.80
N ASN A 80 8.86 -3.47 -8.20
CA ASN A 80 10.09 -2.69 -8.21
C ASN A 80 10.39 -2.12 -6.82
N ARG A 81 11.23 -2.83 -6.06
CA ARG A 81 11.64 -2.43 -4.70
C ARG A 81 12.40 -1.10 -4.63
N SER A 82 12.99 -0.62 -5.73
CA SER A 82 13.66 0.70 -5.74
C SER A 82 12.70 1.87 -5.55
N ARG A 83 11.39 1.63 -5.71
CA ARG A 83 10.32 2.61 -5.48
C ARG A 83 9.93 2.73 -4.00
N PHE A 84 10.41 1.84 -3.14
CA PHE A 84 9.99 1.77 -1.75
C PHE A 84 10.52 2.96 -0.96
N SER A 85 9.58 3.71 -0.39
CA SER A 85 9.83 4.73 0.61
C SER A 85 9.27 4.29 1.95
N LEU A 86 7.95 4.15 2.07
CA LEU A 86 7.23 3.76 3.28
C LEU A 86 6.94 2.26 3.35
N ILE A 87 7.17 1.50 2.28
CA ILE A 87 7.08 0.04 2.27
C ILE A 87 8.41 -0.56 2.73
N GLU A 88 8.36 -1.48 3.70
CA GLU A 88 9.48 -2.33 4.10
C GLU A 88 9.56 -3.57 3.21
N ASN A 89 8.42 -4.26 3.05
CA ASN A 89 8.36 -5.51 2.31
C ASN A 89 6.96 -5.76 1.73
N VAL A 90 6.93 -6.58 0.68
CA VAL A 90 5.71 -7.09 0.05
C VAL A 90 5.84 -8.61 -0.02
N VAL A 91 4.85 -9.33 0.50
CA VAL A 91 4.94 -10.77 0.75
C VAL A 91 3.70 -11.49 0.20
N PRO A 92 3.84 -12.53 -0.64
CA PRO A 92 2.72 -13.40 -0.98
C PRO A 92 2.38 -14.30 0.21
N ALA A 93 1.10 -14.45 0.55
CA ALA A 93 0.68 -15.17 1.75
C ALA A 93 -0.68 -15.86 1.61
N GLY A 94 -0.99 -16.77 2.55
CA GLY A 94 -2.35 -17.24 2.82
C GLY A 94 -3.14 -17.79 1.63
N GLY A 95 -2.47 -18.40 0.64
CA GLY A 95 -3.13 -18.99 -0.53
C GLY A 95 -3.40 -18.04 -1.70
N GLY A 96 -3.08 -16.75 -1.61
CA GLY A 96 -3.27 -15.79 -2.70
C GLY A 96 -3.25 -14.30 -2.33
N TYR A 97 -2.99 -13.96 -1.07
CA TYR A 97 -2.89 -12.57 -0.64
C TYR A 97 -1.53 -11.98 -1.02
N ILE A 98 -1.51 -10.68 -1.26
CA ILE A 98 -0.29 -9.88 -1.30
C ILE A 98 -0.33 -8.91 -0.12
N ASN A 99 0.58 -9.11 0.84
CA ASN A 99 0.65 -8.35 2.09
C ASN A 99 1.74 -7.28 2.01
N PHE A 100 1.44 -6.08 2.49
CA PHE A 100 2.35 -4.93 2.52
C PHE A 100 2.69 -4.58 3.97
N HIS A 101 3.99 -4.55 4.26
CA HIS A 101 4.53 -4.19 5.56
C HIS A 101 5.14 -2.79 5.49
N ALA A 102 4.78 -1.93 6.42
CA ALA A 102 5.32 -0.57 6.49
C ALA A 102 6.75 -0.56 7.03
N ASN A 103 7.60 0.30 6.47
CA ASN A 103 8.87 0.69 7.07
C ASN A 103 8.57 1.57 8.28
N PHE A 104 8.45 0.96 9.46
CA PHE A 104 8.08 1.66 10.68
C PHE A 104 8.99 2.84 11.01
N PRO A 105 10.33 2.78 10.88
CA PRO A 105 11.18 3.95 11.12
C PRO A 105 10.79 5.17 10.27
N LYS A 106 10.62 4.99 8.95
CA LYS A 106 10.24 6.10 8.06
C LYS A 106 8.79 6.53 8.26
N PHE A 107 7.89 5.56 8.43
CA PHE A 107 6.47 5.82 8.62
C PHE A 107 6.18 6.57 9.93
N SER A 108 6.85 6.19 11.02
CA SER A 108 6.71 6.86 12.31
C SER A 108 7.34 8.25 12.29
N SER A 109 8.54 8.42 11.69
CA SER A 109 9.14 9.75 11.49
C SER A 109 8.20 10.67 10.70
N LEU A 110 7.68 10.23 9.56
CA LEU A 110 6.70 10.98 8.77
C LEU A 110 5.49 11.38 9.63
N THR A 111 4.96 10.44 10.40
CA THR A 111 3.76 10.66 11.22
C THR A 111 4.00 11.66 12.34
N ILE A 112 5.06 11.48 13.12
CA ILE A 112 5.38 12.31 14.29
C ILE A 112 5.77 13.73 13.84
N GLU A 113 6.60 13.85 12.80
CA GLU A 113 7.00 15.15 12.27
C GLU A 113 5.81 15.88 11.65
N SER A 114 4.92 15.18 10.95
CA SER A 114 3.70 15.80 10.41
C SER A 114 2.76 16.26 11.52
N ALA A 115 2.56 15.44 12.56
CA ALA A 115 1.75 15.81 13.71
C ALA A 115 2.34 17.03 14.44
N GLY A 116 3.65 17.07 14.65
CA GLY A 116 4.32 18.20 15.30
C GLY A 116 4.27 19.49 14.47
N GLN A 117 4.31 19.41 13.15
CA GLN A 117 4.25 20.60 12.28
C GLN A 117 2.83 21.09 11.99
N LEU A 118 1.85 20.18 11.92
CA LEU A 118 0.45 20.53 11.72
C LEU A 118 -0.24 20.93 13.03
N ASP A 119 0.28 20.49 14.17
CA ASP A 119 -0.16 20.82 15.52
C ASP A 119 -1.67 20.60 15.70
N GLU A 120 -2.43 21.62 16.11
CA GLU A 120 -3.88 21.57 16.28
C GLU A 120 -4.65 21.18 15.01
N ASN A 121 -4.02 21.32 13.83
CA ASN A 121 -4.63 20.93 12.56
C ASN A 121 -4.46 19.45 12.22
N TYR A 122 -3.61 18.71 12.94
CA TYR A 122 -3.41 17.30 12.66
C TYR A 122 -4.66 16.49 13.00
N GLY A 123 -5.09 15.63 12.07
CA GLY A 123 -6.28 14.80 12.24
C GLY A 123 -7.61 15.52 12.00
N LEU A 124 -7.60 16.83 11.67
CA LEU A 124 -8.81 17.52 11.25
C LEU A 124 -9.22 17.11 9.83
N VAL A 125 -10.49 16.75 9.66
CA VAL A 125 -11.07 16.51 8.33
C VAL A 125 -11.35 17.86 7.69
N LYS A 126 -10.51 18.26 6.73
CA LYS A 126 -10.71 19.50 5.97
C LYS A 126 -11.97 19.38 5.12
N THR A 127 -12.82 20.39 5.20
CA THR A 127 -14.07 20.49 4.43
C THR A 127 -14.28 21.94 4.04
N ASP A 128 -14.81 22.17 2.84
CA ASP A 128 -15.20 23.52 2.38
C ASP A 128 -16.35 24.10 3.22
N LYS A 129 -17.07 23.25 3.97
CA LYS A 129 -18.20 23.62 4.83
C LYS A 129 -18.03 23.02 6.22
N PRO A 130 -17.26 23.66 7.13
CA PRO A 130 -17.12 23.18 8.50
C PRO A 130 -18.46 23.26 9.23
N LEU A 131 -18.87 22.15 9.85
CA LEU A 131 -20.00 22.11 10.76
C LEU A 131 -19.53 22.68 12.11
N LYS A 132 -20.34 23.57 12.68
CA LYS A 132 -20.13 24.10 14.04
C LYS A 132 -20.58 23.11 15.10
#